data_AF-A0A815KJY2-F1
#
_entry.id   AF-A0A815KJY2-F1
#
_cell.length_a   1.000
_cell.length_b   1.000
_cell.length_c   1.000
_cell.angle_alpha   90.00
_cell.angle_beta   90.00
_cell.angle_gamma   90.00
#
_symmetry.space_group_name_H-M   'P 1'
#
loop_
_entity.id
_entity.type
_entity.pdbx_description
1 polymer ?
#
loop_
_entity_poly.entity_id
_entity_poly.type
_entity_poly.pdbx_seq_one_letter_code
_entity_poly.pdbx_strand_id
1 'polypeptide(L)'
;MKENNSNFEQIQTRVRHHLLKTYGWKMADVERLLQWKWIPRDKNGFRLAGMPLNVPVPRNGKVYYAVGGISFHENGSFWLNLMEAKDKPALFNSDDVELVMKRGITDVSFSLDPPLASDFPHPFQKATWTPHDVLTHTDFLSTLLHADLWLKSMNFQMEMSDQFPFHVRPIHENSSSAPSSDLYQRLFRKEEFEHDQLFSAAKVWIQSGPIKYNRIEQDNITTYVLGPPNMQVKYFSYIRQVKNNVTGLIDTHIGGSSPWYDYFTQIMTENYTELGHYYPELLRLGELSKLMGVALIFQHHYRELRKILSPPSLDSVAKVLNSSNLRSQVFGGVWPLVTDARVENALDRLILEQGLQISNKHNIRNLATARIYIREQLTKIQNDKIKEIAEAISTAFNISVHAISSTAIDAFLRNTNADAENALLNEIVSGCSLSCFR
;
A
#
# COMPACT_ATOMS: atom_id res chain seq x y z
N MET A 1 3.99 54.45 4.72
CA MET A 1 4.51 53.05 4.66
C MET A 1 5.25 52.61 5.92
N LYS A 2 6.09 53.43 6.58
CA LYS A 2 6.80 53.03 7.82
C LYS A 2 5.90 52.74 9.05
N GLU A 3 4.77 53.43 9.21
CA GLU A 3 3.85 53.19 10.34
C GLU A 3 3.06 51.86 10.25
N ASN A 4 2.82 51.34 9.04
CA ASN A 4 2.11 50.06 8.87
C ASN A 4 2.97 48.83 9.22
N ASN A 5 4.31 48.91 9.07
CA ASN A 5 5.21 47.81 9.42
C ASN A 5 5.27 47.57 10.95
N SER A 6 5.23 48.64 11.75
CA SER A 6 5.29 48.52 13.21
C SER A 6 4.07 47.79 13.80
N ASN A 7 2.88 47.97 13.22
CA ASN A 7 1.67 47.30 13.71
C ASN A 7 1.65 45.82 13.29
N PHE A 8 2.10 45.53 12.06
CA PHE A 8 2.22 44.16 11.56
C PHE A 8 3.22 43.31 12.36
N GLU A 9 4.41 43.85 12.65
CA GLU A 9 5.42 43.17 13.48
C GLU A 9 4.91 42.90 14.91
N GLN A 10 4.16 43.82 15.49
CA GLN A 10 3.52 43.63 16.80
C GLN A 10 2.44 42.54 16.76
N ILE A 11 1.62 42.49 15.72
CA ILE A 11 0.61 41.43 15.52
C ILE A 11 1.29 40.07 15.33
N GLN A 12 2.31 39.96 14.47
CA GLN A 12 3.07 38.73 14.28
C GLN A 12 3.73 38.27 15.58
N THR A 13 4.28 39.20 16.37
CA THR A 13 4.86 38.91 17.68
C THR A 13 3.79 38.38 18.64
N ARG A 14 2.59 38.97 18.67
CA ARG A 14 1.48 38.49 19.53
C ARG A 14 0.98 37.11 19.10
N VAL A 15 0.78 36.88 17.81
CA VAL A 15 0.33 35.58 17.26
C VAL A 15 1.35 34.49 17.58
N ARG A 16 2.64 34.76 17.37
CA ARG A 16 3.76 33.89 17.75
C ARG A 16 3.74 33.53 19.23
N HIS A 17 3.65 34.51 20.12
CA HIS A 17 3.57 34.26 21.57
C HIS A 17 2.33 33.44 21.93
N HIS A 18 1.19 33.72 21.29
CA HIS A 18 -0.04 32.96 21.49
C HIS A 18 0.12 31.51 21.05
N LEU A 19 0.62 31.25 19.84
CA LEU A 19 0.84 29.89 19.34
C LEU A 19 1.82 29.10 20.21
N LEU A 20 2.96 29.69 20.55
CA LEU A 20 3.93 29.07 21.46
C LEU A 20 3.29 28.72 22.81
N LYS A 21 2.50 29.63 23.39
CA LYS A 21 1.79 29.39 24.66
C LYS A 21 0.73 28.28 24.52
N THR A 22 -0.06 28.29 23.45
CA THR A 22 -1.14 27.32 23.21
C THR A 22 -0.59 25.89 23.08
N TYR A 23 0.56 25.72 22.45
CA TYR A 23 1.19 24.41 22.29
C TYR A 23 2.22 24.07 23.38
N GLY A 24 2.45 24.96 24.34
CA GLY A 24 3.49 24.78 25.37
C GLY A 24 4.91 24.75 24.80
N TRP A 25 5.13 25.37 23.64
CA TRP A 25 6.40 25.37 22.92
C TRP A 25 7.25 26.59 23.26
N LYS A 26 8.56 26.44 23.09
CA LYS A 26 9.55 27.51 23.07
C LYS A 26 10.03 27.73 21.63
N MET A 27 10.70 28.87 21.38
CA MET A 27 11.32 29.12 20.07
C MET A 27 12.31 28.05 19.65
N ALA A 28 13.09 27.53 20.61
CA ALA A 28 14.02 26.43 20.37
C ALA A 28 13.33 25.13 19.91
N ASP A 29 12.02 24.96 20.18
CA ASP A 29 11.27 23.80 19.67
C ASP A 29 10.90 24.00 18.20
N VAL A 30 10.51 25.22 17.80
CA VAL A 30 10.23 25.57 16.40
C VAL A 30 11.51 25.48 15.57
N GLU A 31 12.61 26.02 16.07
CA GLU A 31 13.94 25.92 15.45
C GLU A 31 14.35 24.45 15.26
N ARG A 32 14.18 23.61 16.28
CA ARG A 32 14.50 22.17 16.20
C ARG A 32 13.70 21.44 15.13
N LEU A 33 12.46 21.84 14.88
CA LEU A 33 11.62 21.26 13.81
C LEU A 33 12.11 21.63 12.41
N LEU A 34 12.75 22.80 12.25
CA LEU A 34 13.30 23.28 10.98
C LEU A 34 14.76 22.84 10.76
N GLN A 35 15.47 22.50 11.83
CA GLN A 35 16.84 22.02 11.80
C GLN A 35 16.94 20.53 11.45
N TRP A 36 16.58 20.19 10.22
CA TRP A 36 16.81 18.84 9.71
C TRP A 36 18.27 18.66 9.28
N LYS A 37 19.02 17.89 10.06
CA LYS A 37 20.48 17.71 9.94
C LYS A 37 20.95 17.15 8.58
N TRP A 38 20.05 16.56 7.81
CA TRP A 38 20.39 16.01 6.50
C TRP A 38 20.65 17.10 5.48
N ILE A 39 20.06 18.29 5.61
CA ILE A 39 20.28 19.39 4.66
C ILE A 39 21.50 20.22 5.10
N PRO A 40 22.54 20.33 4.27
CA PRO A 40 23.68 21.20 4.55
C PRO A 40 23.26 22.67 4.57
N ARG A 41 23.77 23.41 5.55
CA ARG A 41 23.43 24.81 5.77
C ARG A 41 24.66 25.64 6.09
N ASP A 42 24.58 26.93 5.79
CA ASP A 42 25.58 27.91 6.19
C ASP A 42 25.48 28.24 7.69
N LYS A 43 26.44 29.04 8.17
CA LYS A 43 26.50 29.48 9.57
C LYS A 43 25.28 30.28 10.05
N ASN A 44 24.46 30.79 9.13
CA ASN A 44 23.27 31.59 9.42
C ASN A 44 21.98 30.77 9.25
N GLY A 45 22.08 29.45 9.03
CA GLY A 45 20.92 28.56 8.93
C GLY A 45 20.24 28.51 7.56
N PHE A 46 20.85 29.09 6.51
CA PHE A 46 20.30 28.97 5.17
C PHE A 46 20.87 27.75 4.43
N ARG A 47 20.12 27.17 3.49
CA ARG A 47 20.54 25.98 2.74
C ARG A 47 21.76 26.29 1.89
N LEU A 48 22.61 25.30 1.65
CA LEU A 48 23.71 25.36 0.69
C LEU A 48 23.31 24.58 -0.57
N ALA A 49 23.02 25.28 -1.67
CA ALA A 49 22.64 24.64 -2.92
C ALA A 49 23.78 23.76 -3.47
N GLY A 50 23.44 22.67 -4.15
CA GLY A 50 24.41 21.77 -4.79
C GLY A 50 25.18 20.86 -3.84
N MET A 51 24.90 20.94 -2.52
CA MET A 51 25.52 20.05 -1.53
C MET A 51 24.66 18.78 -1.35
N PRO A 52 25.28 17.58 -1.25
CA PRO A 52 24.55 16.34 -1.04
C PRO A 52 23.93 16.28 0.36
N LEU A 53 22.90 15.45 0.55
CA LEU A 53 22.32 15.22 1.87
C LEU A 53 23.31 14.49 2.80
N ASN A 54 23.35 14.91 4.07
CA ASN A 54 24.08 14.24 5.14
C ASN A 54 23.28 13.03 5.68
N VAL A 55 23.01 12.05 4.81
CA VAL A 55 22.23 10.86 5.17
C VAL A 55 23.02 10.02 6.19
N PRO A 56 22.50 9.79 7.41
CA PRO A 56 23.19 8.99 8.41
C PRO A 56 23.18 7.52 7.99
N VAL A 57 24.33 6.86 8.18
CA VAL A 57 24.47 5.41 7.99
C VAL A 57 23.94 4.71 9.24
N PRO A 58 22.87 3.89 9.15
CA PRO A 58 22.35 3.18 10.30
C PRO A 58 23.33 2.11 10.80
N ARG A 59 23.30 1.79 12.10
CA ARG A 59 24.26 0.88 12.76
C ARG A 59 24.40 -0.50 12.06
N ASN A 60 23.30 -1.03 11.54
CA ASN A 60 23.24 -2.31 10.82
C ASN A 60 22.65 -2.12 9.41
N GLY A 61 22.78 -0.93 8.84
CA GLY A 61 22.12 -0.55 7.58
C GLY A 61 23.09 -0.06 6.53
N LYS A 62 22.51 0.34 5.39
CA LYS A 62 23.23 0.96 4.29
C LYS A 62 22.52 2.25 3.89
N VAL A 63 23.21 3.02 3.06
CA VAL A 63 22.67 4.21 2.40
C VAL A 63 22.55 3.94 0.91
N TYR A 64 21.53 4.52 0.30
CA TYR A 64 21.12 4.23 -1.07
C TYR A 64 20.89 5.52 -1.84
N TYR A 65 21.14 5.47 -3.14
CA TYR A 65 20.87 6.59 -4.05
C TYR A 65 19.66 6.32 -4.95
N ALA A 66 19.19 5.06 -5.06
CA ALA A 66 18.04 4.74 -5.89
C ALA A 66 17.33 3.43 -5.49
N VAL A 67 16.04 3.37 -5.79
CA VAL A 67 15.19 2.18 -5.76
C VAL A 67 15.08 1.62 -7.17
N GLY A 68 15.62 0.44 -7.44
CA GLY A 68 15.47 -0.27 -8.72
C GLY A 68 14.16 -1.04 -8.84
N GLY A 69 13.60 -1.52 -7.73
CA GLY A 69 12.31 -2.23 -7.68
C GLY A 69 12.30 -3.43 -6.74
N ILE A 70 11.57 -4.48 -7.09
CA ILE A 70 11.38 -5.68 -6.25
C ILE A 70 11.34 -6.94 -7.11
N SER A 71 11.91 -8.03 -6.60
CA SER A 71 11.85 -9.35 -7.24
C SER A 71 11.27 -10.38 -6.28
N PHE A 72 10.44 -11.26 -6.82
CA PHE A 72 9.78 -12.35 -6.11
C PHE A 72 10.24 -13.69 -6.67
N HIS A 73 10.52 -14.63 -5.78
CA HIS A 73 10.81 -16.02 -6.10
C HIS A 73 9.55 -16.87 -5.90
N GLU A 74 9.46 -17.98 -6.63
CA GLU A 74 8.39 -18.98 -6.44
C GLU A 74 8.30 -19.54 -5.02
N ASN A 75 9.42 -19.61 -4.29
CA ASN A 75 9.44 -20.05 -2.89
C ASN A 75 8.87 -19.02 -1.90
N GLY A 76 8.33 -17.89 -2.38
CA GLY A 76 7.77 -16.82 -1.58
C GLY A 76 8.79 -15.84 -1.01
N SER A 77 10.09 -16.04 -1.24
CA SER A 77 11.12 -15.06 -0.88
C SER A 77 11.11 -13.88 -1.85
N PHE A 78 11.57 -12.73 -1.38
CA PHE A 78 11.68 -11.52 -2.19
C PHE A 78 12.94 -10.73 -1.86
N TRP A 79 13.39 -9.92 -2.81
CA TRP A 79 14.48 -8.97 -2.60
C TRP A 79 14.09 -7.60 -3.10
N LEU A 80 14.49 -6.59 -2.34
CA LEU A 80 14.42 -5.21 -2.77
C LEU A 80 15.66 -4.91 -3.61
N ASN A 81 15.45 -4.48 -4.84
CA ASN A 81 16.52 -4.10 -5.74
C ASN A 81 16.90 -2.65 -5.42
N LEU A 82 17.76 -2.43 -4.43
CA LEU A 82 18.22 -1.11 -3.99
C LEU A 82 19.65 -0.83 -4.47
N MET A 83 19.93 0.40 -4.89
CA MET A 83 21.26 0.80 -5.36
C MET A 83 22.02 1.55 -4.26
N GLU A 84 23.10 0.94 -3.77
CA GLU A 84 23.94 1.49 -2.70
C GLU A 84 24.71 2.75 -3.14
N ALA A 85 24.75 3.76 -2.26
CA ALA A 85 25.44 5.03 -2.48
C ALA A 85 26.94 4.94 -2.17
N LYS A 86 27.70 4.17 -2.96
CA LYS A 86 29.16 4.05 -2.81
C LYS A 86 29.90 5.28 -3.35
N ASP A 87 29.67 5.57 -4.63
CA ASP A 87 30.31 6.68 -5.36
C ASP A 87 29.31 7.77 -5.77
N LYS A 88 28.07 7.68 -5.26
CA LYS A 88 26.97 8.60 -5.55
C LYS A 88 26.43 9.20 -4.26
N PRO A 89 25.87 10.42 -4.30
CA PRO A 89 25.20 11.02 -3.15
C PRO A 89 24.10 10.10 -2.61
N ALA A 90 24.12 9.86 -1.30
CA ALA A 90 23.05 9.15 -0.62
C ALA A 90 21.77 10.00 -0.59
N LEU A 91 20.62 9.35 -0.78
CA LEU A 91 19.30 9.99 -0.72
C LEU A 91 18.44 9.42 0.42
N PHE A 92 18.55 8.13 0.70
CA PHE A 92 17.78 7.45 1.75
C PHE A 92 18.61 6.33 2.37
N ASN A 93 18.15 5.76 3.48
CA ASN A 93 18.87 4.71 4.19
C ASN A 93 17.99 3.50 4.51
N SER A 94 18.55 2.49 5.18
CA SER A 94 17.80 1.30 5.57
C SER A 94 16.63 1.58 6.52
N ASP A 95 16.70 2.64 7.34
CA ASP A 95 15.61 2.99 8.26
C ASP A 95 14.38 3.49 7.47
N ASP A 96 14.59 4.21 6.36
CA ASP A 96 13.52 4.62 5.44
C ASP A 96 12.84 3.40 4.79
N VAL A 97 13.65 2.43 4.33
CA VAL A 97 13.14 1.18 3.73
C VAL A 97 12.32 0.41 4.75
N GLU A 98 12.83 0.27 5.97
CA GLU A 98 12.14 -0.40 7.06
C GLU A 98 10.82 0.31 7.39
N LEU A 99 10.83 1.64 7.51
CA LEU A 99 9.66 2.45 7.77
C LEU A 99 8.56 2.19 6.73
N VAL A 100 8.88 2.33 5.44
CA VAL A 100 7.90 2.17 4.35
C VAL A 100 7.38 0.73 4.31
N MET A 101 8.26 -0.27 4.34
CA MET A 101 7.87 -1.67 4.16
C MET A 101 7.15 -2.25 5.38
N LYS A 102 7.64 -2.00 6.61
CA LYS A 102 7.00 -2.53 7.83
C LYS A 102 5.69 -1.84 8.15
N ARG A 103 5.58 -0.54 7.87
CA ARG A 103 4.33 0.22 8.12
C ARG A 103 3.38 0.19 6.94
N GLY A 104 3.78 -0.42 5.81
CA GLY A 104 2.93 -0.56 4.64
C GLY A 104 2.53 0.77 4.02
N ILE A 105 3.44 1.74 4.01
CA ILE A 105 3.16 3.09 3.48
C ILE A 105 3.09 3.01 1.97
N THR A 106 1.90 3.20 1.41
CA THR A 106 1.66 3.19 -0.04
C THR A 106 1.27 4.56 -0.59
N ASP A 107 0.89 5.49 0.29
CA ASP A 107 0.50 6.84 -0.07
C ASP A 107 0.77 7.80 1.10
N VAL A 108 1.10 9.05 0.78
CA VAL A 108 1.34 10.12 1.75
C VAL A 108 0.86 11.44 1.19
N SER A 109 0.36 12.29 2.07
CA SER A 109 0.06 13.68 1.72
C SER A 109 0.73 14.62 2.72
N PHE A 110 1.18 15.76 2.22
CA PHE A 110 1.75 16.82 3.03
C PHE A 110 1.40 18.17 2.42
N SER A 111 1.15 19.15 3.28
CA SER A 111 0.92 20.52 2.89
C SER A 111 1.20 21.45 4.06
N LEU A 112 1.93 22.53 3.80
CA LEU A 112 1.88 23.70 4.66
C LEU A 112 0.81 24.66 4.12
N ASP A 113 -0.05 25.20 4.97
CA ASP A 113 -1.05 26.19 4.54
C ASP A 113 -0.37 27.38 3.83
N PRO A 114 -0.95 27.89 2.73
CA PRO A 114 -0.37 29.02 2.02
C PRO A 114 -0.32 30.22 2.97
N PRO A 115 0.81 30.95 3.02
CA PRO A 115 0.80 32.25 3.69
C PRO A 115 -0.19 33.16 2.94
N LEU A 116 -0.81 34.13 3.61
CA LEU A 116 -1.63 35.11 2.92
C LEU A 116 -0.77 35.83 1.87
N ALA A 117 -1.35 36.35 0.78
CA ALA A 117 -0.58 36.93 -0.33
C ALA A 117 0.38 38.08 0.07
N SER A 118 0.20 38.68 1.25
CA SER A 118 1.08 39.69 1.85
C SER A 118 2.21 39.14 2.72
N ASP A 119 2.21 37.84 3.01
CA ASP A 119 2.99 37.25 4.07
C ASP A 119 4.20 36.51 3.49
N PHE A 120 5.39 36.89 3.97
CA PHE A 120 6.62 36.18 3.70
C PHE A 120 6.57 34.75 4.28
N PRO A 121 7.39 33.82 3.77
CA PRO A 121 7.60 32.54 4.43
C PRO A 121 7.90 32.74 5.92
N HIS A 122 7.20 32.01 6.79
CA HIS A 122 7.34 32.11 8.23
C HIS A 122 7.29 30.72 8.88
N PRO A 123 7.95 30.53 10.04
CA PRO A 123 8.09 29.19 10.63
C PRO A 123 6.79 28.69 11.30
N PHE A 124 5.84 29.60 11.57
CA PHE A 124 4.54 29.29 12.20
C PHE A 124 3.44 28.91 11.20
N GLN A 125 3.79 28.32 10.05
CA GLN A 125 2.80 27.82 9.10
C GLN A 125 2.16 26.53 9.62
N LYS A 126 0.85 26.39 9.41
CA LYS A 126 0.15 25.15 9.78
C LYS A 126 0.53 24.04 8.81
N ALA A 127 1.13 22.98 9.33
CA ALA A 127 1.42 21.76 8.59
C ALA A 127 0.25 20.78 8.73
N THR A 128 -0.08 20.11 7.63
CA THR A 128 -1.04 19.00 7.56
C THR A 128 -0.40 17.85 6.81
N TRP A 129 -0.54 16.63 7.33
CA TRP A 129 0.05 15.45 6.72
C TRP A 129 -0.74 14.18 7.03
N THR A 130 -0.67 13.19 6.16
CA THR A 130 -1.29 11.88 6.35
C THR A 130 -0.34 10.81 5.80
N PRO A 131 -0.20 9.63 6.45
CA PRO A 131 -0.78 9.25 7.76
C PRO A 131 -0.01 9.82 8.96
N HIS A 132 -0.74 10.31 9.96
CA HIS A 132 -0.15 11.01 11.11
C HIS A 132 0.64 10.10 12.05
N ASP A 133 0.07 8.95 12.41
CA ASP A 133 0.61 7.99 13.37
C ASP A 133 1.91 7.33 12.89
N VAL A 134 2.09 7.24 11.58
CA VAL A 134 3.25 6.58 10.97
C VAL A 134 4.38 7.57 10.66
N LEU A 135 4.06 8.77 10.17
CA LEU A 135 5.07 9.72 9.68
C LEU A 135 5.64 10.63 10.77
N THR A 136 4.94 10.80 11.89
CA THR A 136 5.38 11.72 12.95
C THR A 136 6.75 11.29 13.50
N HIS A 137 7.67 12.26 13.63
CA HIS A 137 9.07 12.05 14.05
C HIS A 137 9.93 11.19 13.10
N THR A 138 9.63 11.21 11.80
CA THR A 138 10.44 10.51 10.79
C THR A 138 11.19 11.48 9.88
N ASP A 139 12.31 11.01 9.32
CA ASP A 139 13.02 11.73 8.26
C ASP A 139 12.21 11.77 6.95
N PHE A 140 11.22 10.88 6.78
CA PHE A 140 10.24 10.95 5.70
C PHE A 140 9.42 12.25 5.84
N LEU A 141 8.80 12.50 6.99
CA LEU A 141 8.03 13.73 7.23
C LEU A 141 8.91 14.98 7.10
N SER A 142 10.15 14.90 7.59
CA SER A 142 11.12 15.99 7.48
C SER A 142 11.40 16.33 6.00
N THR A 143 11.51 15.33 5.12
CA THR A 143 11.65 15.59 3.67
C THR A 143 10.41 16.21 3.05
N LEU A 144 9.22 15.73 3.41
CA LEU A 144 7.98 16.34 2.93
C LEU A 144 7.92 17.82 3.33
N LEU A 145 8.23 18.13 4.59
CA LEU A 145 8.31 19.50 5.11
C LEU A 145 9.35 20.33 4.35
N HIS A 146 10.57 19.83 4.20
CA HIS A 146 11.66 20.59 3.62
C HIS A 146 11.53 20.80 2.11
N ALA A 147 10.94 19.85 1.38
CA ALA A 147 10.62 19.99 -0.03
C ALA A 147 9.51 21.04 -0.23
N ASP A 148 8.46 21.03 0.60
CA ASP A 148 7.38 22.02 0.54
C ASP A 148 7.85 23.43 0.93
N LEU A 149 8.68 23.55 1.99
CA LEU A 149 9.31 24.81 2.36
C LEU A 149 10.17 25.38 1.23
N TRP A 150 10.96 24.53 0.56
CA TRP A 150 11.76 24.95 -0.58
C TRP A 150 10.88 25.43 -1.75
N LEU A 151 9.83 24.67 -2.06
CA LEU A 151 8.89 25.02 -3.12
C LEU A 151 8.24 26.39 -2.87
N LYS A 152 7.86 26.65 -1.62
CA LYS A 152 7.35 27.96 -1.20
C LYS A 152 8.42 29.03 -1.33
N SER A 153 9.63 28.76 -0.88
CA SER A 153 10.75 29.71 -1.03
C SER A 153 11.01 30.08 -2.49
N MET A 154 10.88 29.13 -3.42
CA MET A 154 10.94 29.41 -4.86
C MET A 154 9.77 30.28 -5.33
N ASN A 155 8.54 29.97 -4.93
CA ASN A 155 7.35 30.76 -5.31
C ASN A 155 7.39 32.21 -4.78
N PHE A 156 7.93 32.41 -3.58
CA PHE A 156 8.11 33.73 -2.96
C PHE A 156 9.45 34.38 -3.30
N GLN A 157 10.35 33.67 -3.99
CA GLN A 157 11.74 34.06 -4.27
C GLN A 157 12.57 34.42 -3.02
N MET A 158 12.12 33.95 -1.85
CA MET A 158 12.69 34.25 -0.55
C MET A 158 12.91 32.96 0.24
N GLU A 159 14.13 32.75 0.71
CA GLU A 159 14.49 31.67 1.61
C GLU A 159 14.45 32.14 3.06
N MET A 160 13.95 31.29 3.95
CA MET A 160 13.97 31.51 5.40
C MET A 160 15.06 30.66 6.05
N SER A 161 15.85 31.27 6.93
CA SER A 161 16.80 30.57 7.81
C SER A 161 16.06 29.60 8.74
N ASP A 162 16.69 28.47 9.05
CA ASP A 162 16.17 27.53 10.05
C ASP A 162 16.52 27.89 11.49
N GLN A 163 17.34 28.92 11.70
CA GLN A 163 17.77 29.41 13.01
C GLN A 163 16.95 30.63 13.42
N PHE A 164 16.63 30.74 14.71
CA PHE A 164 16.04 31.96 15.26
C PHE A 164 17.03 33.14 15.08
N PRO A 165 16.59 34.34 14.63
CA PRO A 165 15.21 34.83 14.53
C PRO A 165 14.50 34.59 13.19
N PHE A 166 14.93 33.57 12.43
CA PHE A 166 14.38 33.13 11.15
C PHE A 166 14.46 34.22 10.08
N HIS A 167 15.67 34.76 9.91
CA HIS A 167 15.95 35.75 8.88
C HIS A 167 15.56 35.24 7.49
N VAL A 168 15.13 36.16 6.64
CA VAL A 168 14.81 35.86 5.24
C VAL A 168 15.85 36.51 4.32
N ARG A 169 16.17 35.85 3.21
CA ARG A 169 17.04 36.37 2.16
C ARG A 169 16.49 36.03 0.78
N PRO A 170 16.82 36.79 -0.28
CA PRO A 170 16.55 36.39 -1.64
C PRO A 170 17.21 35.04 -1.96
N ILE A 171 16.48 34.13 -2.57
CA ILE A 171 16.97 32.75 -2.80
C ILE A 171 18.15 32.69 -3.79
N HIS A 172 18.36 33.72 -4.61
CA HIS A 172 19.49 33.83 -5.55
C HIS A 172 20.81 34.25 -4.87
N GLU A 173 20.81 34.73 -3.63
CA GLU A 173 22.05 35.08 -2.92
C GLU A 173 22.91 33.84 -2.59
N ASN A 174 22.37 32.63 -2.78
CA ASN A 174 23.04 31.36 -2.59
C ASN A 174 23.93 30.92 -3.79
N SER A 175 24.43 31.87 -4.58
CA SER A 175 24.78 31.67 -6.00
C SER A 175 26.05 30.88 -6.32
N SER A 176 26.89 30.52 -5.34
CA SER A 176 28.17 29.86 -5.65
C SER A 176 28.03 28.48 -6.30
N SER A 177 26.86 27.86 -6.15
CA SER A 177 26.54 26.50 -6.63
C SER A 177 25.09 26.40 -7.12
N ALA A 178 24.54 27.52 -7.59
CA ALA A 178 23.19 27.65 -8.13
C ALA A 178 22.98 26.85 -9.43
N PRO A 179 21.73 26.43 -9.75
CA PRO A 179 21.31 26.08 -11.11
C PRO A 179 21.87 27.00 -12.19
N SER A 180 21.94 26.49 -13.43
CA SER A 180 22.35 27.29 -14.58
C SER A 180 21.66 28.66 -14.54
N SER A 181 22.41 29.72 -14.86
CA SER A 181 21.86 31.09 -14.80
C SER A 181 20.56 31.23 -15.60
N ASP A 182 20.41 30.43 -16.67
CA ASP A 182 19.20 30.36 -17.50
C ASP A 182 17.97 29.81 -16.75
N LEU A 183 18.10 28.66 -16.06
CA LEU A 183 16.96 28.07 -15.33
C LEU A 183 16.47 29.01 -14.23
N TYR A 184 17.38 29.66 -13.52
CA TYR A 184 17.01 30.66 -12.53
C TYR A 184 16.38 31.90 -13.15
N GLN A 185 16.95 32.43 -14.23
CA GLN A 185 16.34 33.54 -14.95
C GLN A 185 14.90 33.23 -15.34
N ARG A 186 14.61 32.01 -15.82
CA ARG A 186 13.24 31.56 -16.10
C ARG A 186 12.35 31.50 -14.85
N LEU A 187 12.86 30.98 -13.74
CA LEU A 187 12.11 30.88 -12.48
C LEU A 187 11.85 32.22 -11.78
N PHE A 188 12.62 33.27 -12.09
CA PHE A 188 12.49 34.58 -11.45
C PHE A 188 11.68 35.61 -12.25
N ARG A 189 11.05 35.23 -13.37
CA ARG A 189 10.28 36.14 -14.24
C ARG A 189 8.92 36.60 -13.69
N LYS A 190 8.67 36.44 -12.39
CA LYS A 190 7.36 36.73 -11.77
C LYS A 190 6.88 38.16 -12.05
N GLU A 191 7.82 39.09 -12.08
CA GLU A 191 7.62 40.52 -12.37
C GLU A 191 6.97 40.77 -13.76
N GLU A 192 7.20 39.85 -14.71
CA GLU A 192 6.63 39.95 -16.06
C GLU A 192 5.14 39.59 -16.11
N PHE A 193 4.61 38.97 -15.05
CA PHE A 193 3.23 38.53 -14.92
C PHE A 193 2.42 39.41 -13.95
N GLU A 194 2.97 40.53 -13.46
CA GLU A 194 2.33 41.34 -12.41
C GLU A 194 1.10 42.14 -12.86
N HIS A 195 0.84 42.24 -14.15
CA HIS A 195 -0.30 43.03 -14.67
C HIS A 195 -1.67 42.38 -14.39
N ASP A 196 -1.72 41.15 -13.86
CA ASP A 196 -2.93 40.41 -13.46
C ASP A 196 -3.14 40.31 -11.92
N GLN A 197 -2.40 41.09 -11.11
CA GLN A 197 -2.27 40.94 -9.65
C GLN A 197 -3.48 41.33 -8.77
N LEU A 198 -4.69 41.38 -9.30
CA LEU A 198 -5.86 41.48 -8.44
C LEU A 198 -6.30 40.06 -8.02
N PHE A 199 -5.73 39.60 -6.89
CA PHE A 199 -6.36 38.66 -5.94
C PHE A 199 -6.00 37.15 -5.90
N SER A 200 -4.94 36.63 -6.53
CA SER A 200 -4.63 35.18 -6.43
C SER A 200 -3.51 34.82 -5.43
N ALA A 201 -3.88 34.30 -4.26
CA ALA A 201 -2.96 33.44 -3.49
C ALA A 201 -3.03 32.03 -4.11
N ALA A 202 -1.95 31.23 -4.09
CA ALA A 202 -2.05 29.83 -4.49
C ALA A 202 -1.39 28.89 -3.49
N LYS A 203 -2.00 27.73 -3.34
CA LYS A 203 -1.37 26.57 -2.70
C LYS A 203 -0.63 25.82 -3.79
N VAL A 204 0.68 25.67 -3.64
CA VAL A 204 1.52 24.90 -4.54
C VAL A 204 1.99 23.65 -3.79
N TRP A 205 2.03 22.49 -4.46
CA TRP A 205 2.52 21.25 -3.88
C TRP A 205 3.26 20.39 -4.91
N ILE A 206 4.03 19.42 -4.42
CA ILE A 206 4.65 18.37 -5.24
C ILE A 206 3.78 17.12 -5.20
N GLN A 207 3.52 16.53 -6.35
CA GLN A 207 2.80 15.28 -6.50
C GLN A 207 3.64 14.27 -7.28
N SER A 208 3.75 13.05 -6.77
CA SER A 208 4.24 11.91 -7.57
C SER A 208 3.11 11.41 -8.47
N GLY A 209 3.34 11.40 -9.77
CA GLY A 209 2.51 10.72 -10.75
C GLY A 209 2.72 9.20 -10.76
N PRO A 210 2.04 8.47 -11.66
CA PRO A 210 2.17 7.03 -11.78
C PRO A 210 3.61 6.61 -12.06
N ILE A 211 4.13 5.65 -11.29
CA ILE A 211 5.46 5.08 -11.48
C ILE A 211 5.36 4.00 -12.55
N LYS A 212 6.00 4.24 -13.70
CA LYS A 212 6.10 3.24 -14.77
C LYS A 212 7.02 2.11 -14.30
N TYR A 213 6.66 0.88 -14.61
CA TYR A 213 7.49 -0.28 -14.31
C TYR A 213 7.40 -1.33 -15.41
N ASN A 214 8.45 -2.12 -15.54
CA ASN A 214 8.48 -3.29 -16.41
C ASN A 214 8.46 -4.56 -15.55
N ARG A 215 7.67 -5.55 -15.96
CA ARG A 215 7.65 -6.88 -15.36
C ARG A 215 8.50 -7.81 -16.22
N ILE A 216 9.46 -8.49 -15.59
CA ILE A 216 10.37 -9.44 -16.23
C ILE A 216 10.22 -10.77 -15.51
N GLU A 217 9.95 -11.85 -16.25
CA GLU A 217 9.83 -13.20 -15.71
C GLU A 217 10.94 -14.07 -16.29
N GLN A 218 11.83 -14.55 -15.43
CA GLN A 218 12.98 -15.39 -15.79
C GLN A 218 13.28 -16.36 -14.65
N ASP A 219 13.55 -17.62 -14.96
CA ASP A 219 14.08 -18.64 -14.03
C ASP A 219 13.39 -18.65 -12.66
N ASN A 220 12.05 -18.68 -12.64
CA ASN A 220 11.21 -18.72 -11.44
C ASN A 220 11.28 -17.44 -10.58
N ILE A 221 11.72 -16.33 -11.18
CA ILE A 221 11.81 -15.01 -10.57
C ILE A 221 10.94 -14.03 -11.37
N THR A 222 10.01 -13.38 -10.69
CA THR A 222 9.28 -12.23 -11.24
C THR A 222 9.91 -10.95 -10.70
N THR A 223 10.51 -10.15 -11.59
CA THR A 223 11.14 -8.87 -11.25
C THR A 223 10.31 -7.70 -11.77
N TYR A 224 10.01 -6.75 -10.89
CA TYR A 224 9.41 -5.46 -11.21
C TYR A 224 10.51 -4.40 -11.19
N VAL A 225 10.89 -3.91 -12.37
CA VAL A 225 11.90 -2.85 -12.54
C VAL A 225 11.18 -1.51 -12.64
N LEU A 226 11.42 -0.61 -11.69
CA LEU A 226 10.81 0.72 -11.64
C LEU A 226 11.57 1.70 -12.54
N GLY A 227 10.82 2.48 -13.31
CA GLY A 227 11.33 3.61 -14.07
C GLY A 227 11.62 4.84 -13.18
N PRO A 228 12.02 5.96 -13.80
CA PRO A 228 12.21 7.22 -13.09
C PRO A 228 10.89 7.70 -12.46
N PRO A 229 10.94 8.39 -11.31
CA PRO A 229 9.75 8.95 -10.67
C PRO A 229 9.18 10.09 -11.53
N ASN A 230 7.86 10.11 -11.70
CA ASN A 230 7.16 11.17 -12.44
C ASN A 230 6.72 12.27 -11.48
N MET A 231 7.66 13.11 -11.05
CA MET A 231 7.38 14.18 -10.09
C MET A 231 6.80 15.41 -10.80
N GLN A 232 5.73 15.97 -10.25
CA GLN A 232 5.01 17.10 -10.81
C GLN A 232 4.79 18.17 -9.75
N VAL A 233 4.89 19.44 -10.14
CA VAL A 233 4.45 20.55 -9.30
C VAL A 233 3.07 20.96 -9.75
N LYS A 234 2.15 21.13 -8.81
CA LYS A 234 0.77 21.54 -9.05
C LYS A 234 0.41 22.70 -8.17
N TYR A 235 -0.65 23.42 -8.56
CA TYR A 235 -1.16 24.52 -7.76
C TYR A 235 -2.69 24.55 -7.74
N PHE A 236 -3.21 25.28 -6.78
CA PHE A 236 -4.61 25.62 -6.64
C PHE A 236 -4.73 27.10 -6.27
N SER A 237 -5.46 27.86 -7.07
CA SER A 237 -5.68 29.29 -6.87
C SER A 237 -6.78 29.57 -5.83
N TYR A 238 -6.57 30.59 -5.01
CA TYR A 238 -7.55 31.16 -4.10
C TYR A 238 -7.83 32.60 -4.49
N ILE A 239 -9.08 33.02 -4.34
CA ILE A 239 -9.43 34.45 -4.36
C ILE A 239 -9.39 34.97 -2.94
N ARG A 240 -8.69 36.09 -2.76
CA ARG A 240 -8.73 36.85 -1.52
C ARG A 240 -10.11 37.50 -1.36
N GLN A 241 -10.82 37.19 -0.27
CA GLN A 241 -12.03 37.92 0.12
C GLN A 241 -11.77 38.72 1.39
N VAL A 242 -12.15 39.99 1.39
CA VAL A 242 -12.16 40.83 2.60
C VAL A 242 -13.60 40.97 3.08
N LYS A 243 -13.93 40.42 4.24
CA LYS A 243 -15.25 40.57 4.88
C LYS A 243 -15.04 41.06 6.31
N ASN A 244 -15.69 42.16 6.68
CA ASN A 244 -15.59 42.76 8.03
C ASN A 244 -14.14 42.97 8.53
N ASN A 245 -13.24 43.48 7.68
CA ASN A 245 -11.79 43.63 7.96
C ASN A 245 -11.02 42.32 8.24
N VAL A 246 -11.64 41.16 8.04
CA VAL A 246 -10.97 39.87 8.03
C VAL A 246 -10.66 39.50 6.59
N THR A 247 -9.38 39.32 6.29
CA THR A 247 -8.94 38.75 5.01
C THR A 247 -9.01 37.24 5.11
N GLY A 248 -9.81 36.60 4.25
CA GLY A 248 -9.86 35.16 4.07
C GLY A 248 -9.49 34.76 2.65
N LEU A 249 -9.17 33.48 2.46
CA LEU A 249 -9.01 32.86 1.15
C LEU A 249 -10.27 32.06 0.83
N ILE A 250 -10.86 32.27 -0.34
CA ILE A 250 -11.98 31.48 -0.85
C ILE A 250 -11.49 30.67 -2.05
N ASP A 251 -11.87 29.40 -2.04
CA ASP A 251 -11.63 28.49 -3.16
C ASP A 251 -12.29 29.03 -4.42
N THR A 252 -11.52 29.19 -5.49
CA THR A 252 -12.12 29.31 -6.81
C THR A 252 -12.64 27.92 -7.17
N HIS A 253 -13.92 27.64 -6.91
CA HIS A 253 -14.56 26.37 -7.31
C HIS A 253 -14.47 26.09 -8.83
N ILE A 254 -14.03 27.08 -9.61
CA ILE A 254 -13.68 26.98 -11.02
C ILE A 254 -12.17 27.17 -11.05
N GLY A 255 -11.41 26.14 -11.42
CA GLY A 255 -9.94 26.15 -11.43
C GLY A 255 -9.38 27.41 -12.11
N GLY A 256 -9.09 28.43 -11.30
CA GLY A 256 -8.63 29.71 -11.78
C GLY A 256 -7.23 29.54 -12.33
N SER A 257 -7.10 29.58 -13.66
CA SER A 257 -5.81 29.70 -14.31
C SER A 257 -5.16 31.01 -13.85
N SER A 258 -3.93 30.90 -13.38
CA SER A 258 -3.07 32.05 -13.16
C SER A 258 -1.89 31.89 -14.10
N PRO A 259 -1.69 32.81 -15.07
CA PRO A 259 -0.60 32.69 -16.04
C PRO A 259 0.77 32.49 -15.39
N TRP A 260 1.02 33.17 -14.27
CA TRP A 260 2.23 32.97 -13.47
C TRP A 260 2.33 31.54 -12.92
N TYR A 261 1.29 31.03 -12.24
CA TYR A 261 1.36 29.70 -11.63
C TYR A 261 1.34 28.58 -12.67
N ASP A 262 0.65 28.75 -13.80
CA ASP A 262 0.73 27.84 -14.95
C ASP A 262 2.17 27.75 -15.45
N TYR A 263 2.81 28.90 -15.71
CA TYR A 263 4.21 28.95 -16.11
C TYR A 263 5.14 28.36 -15.04
N PHE A 264 5.04 28.82 -13.79
CA PHE A 264 5.88 28.38 -12.70
C PHE A 264 5.82 26.87 -12.49
N THR A 265 4.62 26.29 -12.42
CA THR A 265 4.47 24.85 -12.20
C THR A 265 4.93 24.02 -13.39
N GLN A 266 4.76 24.52 -14.63
CA GLN A 266 5.32 23.91 -15.82
C GLN A 266 6.87 23.87 -15.75
N ILE A 267 7.51 25.02 -15.53
CA ILE A 267 8.98 25.10 -15.44
C ILE A 267 9.52 24.19 -14.33
N MET A 268 8.90 24.24 -13.16
CA MET A 268 9.33 23.42 -12.02
C MET A 268 9.16 21.92 -12.27
N THR A 269 8.12 21.51 -13.01
CA THR A 269 7.88 20.12 -13.38
C THR A 269 8.87 19.64 -14.44
N GLU A 270 9.07 20.41 -15.51
CA GLU A 270 10.00 20.08 -16.60
C GLU A 270 11.44 19.93 -16.10
N ASN A 271 11.83 20.75 -15.12
CA ASN A 271 13.19 20.82 -14.60
C ASN A 271 13.34 20.16 -13.22
N TYR A 272 12.36 19.38 -12.75
CA TYR A 272 12.34 18.83 -11.38
C TYR A 272 13.61 18.03 -11.06
N THR A 273 14.04 17.17 -11.99
CA THR A 273 15.25 16.34 -11.81
C THR A 273 16.51 17.19 -11.80
N GLU A 274 16.62 18.21 -12.65
CA GLU A 274 17.75 19.14 -12.65
C GLU A 274 17.82 19.91 -11.34
N LEU A 275 16.71 20.49 -10.89
CA LEU A 275 16.58 21.18 -9.60
C LEU A 275 16.97 20.27 -8.43
N GLY A 276 16.64 18.99 -8.52
CA GLY A 276 17.01 17.99 -7.52
C GLY A 276 18.52 17.79 -7.35
N HIS A 277 19.35 18.06 -8.35
CA HIS A 277 20.82 18.01 -8.17
C HIS A 277 21.33 19.14 -7.27
N TYR A 278 20.58 20.24 -7.19
CA TYR A 278 20.88 21.38 -6.33
C TYR A 278 20.18 21.32 -4.98
N TYR A 279 19.03 20.64 -4.94
CA TYR A 279 18.16 20.49 -3.77
C TYR A 279 17.79 18.99 -3.61
N PRO A 280 18.69 18.16 -3.07
CA PRO A 280 18.56 16.71 -3.17
C PRO A 280 17.40 16.10 -2.35
N GLU A 281 16.76 16.88 -1.48
CA GLU A 281 15.47 16.51 -0.87
C GLU A 281 14.37 16.24 -1.92
N LEU A 282 14.46 16.84 -3.12
CA LEU A 282 13.55 16.58 -4.24
C LEU A 282 13.81 15.22 -4.87
N LEU A 283 15.08 14.87 -5.08
CA LEU A 283 15.47 13.55 -5.58
C LEU A 283 15.09 12.46 -4.56
N ARG A 284 15.35 12.74 -3.27
CA ARG A 284 14.92 11.85 -2.18
C ARG A 284 13.42 11.62 -2.21
N LEU A 285 12.60 12.66 -2.39
CA LEU A 285 11.15 12.51 -2.46
C LEU A 285 10.71 11.58 -3.61
N GLY A 286 11.37 11.67 -4.77
CA GLY A 286 11.14 10.76 -5.89
C GLY A 286 11.54 9.30 -5.60
N GLU A 287 12.62 9.06 -4.88
CA GLU A 287 13.02 7.70 -4.49
C GLU A 287 12.15 7.13 -3.36
N LEU A 288 11.70 7.95 -2.42
CA LEU A 288 10.71 7.55 -1.43
C LEU A 288 9.36 7.19 -2.07
N SER A 289 8.94 7.90 -3.12
CA SER A 289 7.73 7.51 -3.85
C SER A 289 7.86 6.16 -4.55
N LYS A 290 9.05 5.84 -5.05
CA LYS A 290 9.36 4.50 -5.56
C LYS A 290 9.34 3.43 -4.48
N LEU A 291 9.82 3.69 -3.27
CA LEU A 291 9.65 2.76 -2.14
C LEU A 291 8.17 2.50 -1.84
N MET A 292 7.32 3.53 -1.84
CA MET A 292 5.87 3.35 -1.66
C MET A 292 5.26 2.50 -2.79
N GLY A 293 5.71 2.70 -4.03
CA GLY A 293 5.32 1.87 -5.17
C GLY A 293 5.72 0.40 -4.98
N VAL A 294 6.93 0.13 -4.47
CA VAL A 294 7.35 -1.22 -4.11
C VAL A 294 6.46 -1.82 -3.01
N ALA A 295 6.16 -1.07 -1.96
CA ALA A 295 5.26 -1.53 -0.90
C ALA A 295 3.87 -1.88 -1.45
N LEU A 296 3.35 -1.11 -2.41
CA LEU A 296 2.08 -1.38 -3.06
C LEU A 296 2.12 -2.69 -3.87
N ILE A 297 3.18 -2.90 -4.67
CA ILE A 297 3.39 -4.15 -5.42
C ILE A 297 3.48 -5.34 -4.45
N PHE A 298 4.25 -5.19 -3.37
CA PHE A 298 4.39 -6.21 -2.33
C PHE A 298 3.05 -6.58 -1.69
N GLN A 299 2.25 -5.57 -1.29
CA GLN A 299 0.93 -5.81 -0.72
C GLN A 299 -0.01 -6.52 -1.69
N HIS A 300 0.03 -6.17 -2.98
CA HIS A 300 -0.75 -6.86 -4.00
C HIS A 300 -0.34 -8.33 -4.11
N HIS A 301 0.96 -8.60 -4.24
CA HIS A 301 1.49 -9.97 -4.34
C HIS A 301 1.15 -10.80 -3.09
N TYR A 302 1.32 -10.22 -1.90
CA TYR A 302 0.96 -10.85 -0.64
C TYR A 302 -0.54 -11.19 -0.56
N ARG A 303 -1.43 -10.31 -1.04
CA ARG A 303 -2.87 -10.59 -1.08
C ARG A 303 -3.21 -11.72 -2.04
N GLU A 304 -2.59 -11.78 -3.20
CA GLU A 304 -2.81 -12.87 -4.16
C GLU A 304 -2.28 -14.21 -3.63
N LEU A 305 -1.07 -14.24 -3.07
CA LEU A 305 -0.55 -15.43 -2.38
C LEU A 305 -1.46 -15.85 -1.23
N ARG A 306 -1.95 -14.91 -0.44
CA ARG A 306 -2.89 -15.22 0.63
C ARG A 306 -4.20 -15.77 0.11
N LYS A 307 -4.72 -15.35 -1.05
CA LYS A 307 -5.93 -15.97 -1.64
C LYS A 307 -5.68 -17.42 -2.05
N ILE A 308 -4.50 -17.71 -2.60
CA ILE A 308 -4.10 -19.06 -3.00
C ILE A 308 -3.90 -19.97 -1.78
N LEU A 309 -3.24 -19.44 -0.74
CA LEU A 309 -2.90 -20.18 0.49
C LEU A 309 -4.01 -20.19 1.53
N SER A 310 -5.01 -19.31 1.41
CA SER A 310 -6.15 -19.32 2.33
C SER A 310 -6.91 -20.62 2.07
N PRO A 311 -7.15 -21.44 3.11
CA PRO A 311 -7.99 -22.60 2.94
C PRO A 311 -9.33 -22.14 2.35
N PRO A 312 -9.90 -22.90 1.39
CA PRO A 312 -11.18 -22.57 0.82
C PRO A 312 -12.18 -22.33 1.97
N SER A 313 -12.92 -21.22 1.93
CA SER A 313 -13.88 -20.94 3.00
C SER A 313 -14.87 -22.11 3.11
N LEU A 314 -15.34 -22.39 4.33
CA LEU A 314 -16.38 -23.40 4.58
C LEU A 314 -17.53 -23.28 3.57
N ASP A 315 -17.96 -22.06 3.27
CA ASP A 315 -18.97 -21.74 2.25
C ASP A 315 -18.57 -22.14 0.82
N SER A 316 -17.29 -21.96 0.45
CA SER A 316 -16.79 -22.33 -0.88
C SER A 316 -16.72 -23.85 -1.02
N VAL A 317 -16.28 -24.55 0.02
CA VAL A 317 -16.25 -26.02 0.05
C VAL A 317 -17.68 -26.58 0.04
N ALA A 318 -18.58 -26.03 0.85
CA ALA A 318 -19.98 -26.41 0.87
C ALA A 318 -20.66 -26.16 -0.49
N LYS A 319 -20.34 -25.05 -1.16
CA LYS A 319 -20.80 -24.78 -2.53
C LYS A 319 -20.27 -25.80 -3.53
N VAL A 320 -19.00 -26.22 -3.45
CA VAL A 320 -18.47 -27.27 -4.34
C VAL A 320 -19.15 -28.61 -4.05
N LEU A 321 -19.30 -29.01 -2.78
CA LEU A 321 -20.00 -30.24 -2.38
C LEU A 321 -21.48 -30.24 -2.81
N ASN A 322 -22.13 -29.07 -2.82
CA ASN A 322 -23.53 -28.92 -3.24
C ASN A 322 -23.71 -28.71 -4.76
N SER A 323 -22.74 -28.11 -5.47
CA SER A 323 -22.82 -27.80 -6.91
C SER A 323 -22.30 -28.91 -7.82
N SER A 324 -21.39 -29.75 -7.33
CA SER A 324 -20.74 -30.83 -8.09
C SER A 324 -21.65 -32.00 -8.46
N ASN A 325 -22.96 -31.91 -8.24
CA ASN A 325 -23.86 -33.06 -8.35
C ASN A 325 -23.41 -34.27 -7.51
N LEU A 326 -22.42 -34.18 -6.62
CA LEU A 326 -21.93 -35.31 -5.81
C LEU A 326 -23.07 -35.89 -4.97
N ARG A 327 -23.90 -35.03 -4.37
CA ARG A 327 -25.12 -35.48 -3.70
C ARG A 327 -26.13 -36.05 -4.71
N SER A 328 -26.44 -35.44 -5.83
CA SER A 328 -27.44 -36.01 -6.76
C SER A 328 -26.99 -37.28 -7.52
N GLN A 329 -25.69 -37.43 -7.81
CA GLN A 329 -25.07 -38.58 -8.47
C GLN A 329 -24.87 -39.77 -7.52
N VAL A 330 -24.53 -39.51 -6.26
CA VAL A 330 -24.45 -40.56 -5.22
C VAL A 330 -25.84 -40.89 -4.68
N PHE A 331 -26.69 -39.87 -4.51
CA PHE A 331 -28.05 -39.97 -3.99
C PHE A 331 -29.08 -39.95 -5.12
N GLY A 332 -29.16 -41.04 -5.88
CA GLY A 332 -30.46 -41.52 -6.37
C GLY A 332 -31.45 -41.85 -5.24
N GLY A 333 -31.40 -41.13 -4.10
CA GLY A 333 -32.24 -41.22 -2.92
C GLY A 333 -31.74 -42.14 -1.80
N VAL A 334 -30.62 -42.87 -1.95
CA VAL A 334 -30.41 -44.04 -1.11
C VAL A 334 -28.96 -44.23 -0.63
N TRP A 335 -28.66 -43.78 0.61
CA TRP A 335 -27.49 -44.14 1.44
C TRP A 335 -27.91 -44.30 2.92
N PRO A 336 -27.41 -45.24 3.77
CA PRO A 336 -26.69 -46.50 3.61
C PRO A 336 -26.78 -47.39 2.38
N LEU A 337 -25.73 -47.76 1.65
CA LEU A 337 -25.90 -48.92 0.73
C LEU A 337 -26.10 -50.23 1.50
N VAL A 338 -25.46 -50.35 2.66
CA VAL A 338 -25.54 -51.53 3.51
C VAL A 338 -26.58 -51.32 4.63
N THR A 339 -27.83 -51.68 4.37
CA THR A 339 -28.88 -51.79 5.40
C THR A 339 -29.59 -53.13 5.31
N ASP A 340 -30.16 -53.60 6.42
CA ASP A 340 -30.88 -54.89 6.44
C ASP A 340 -32.03 -54.89 5.43
N ALA A 341 -32.79 -53.80 5.33
CA ALA A 341 -33.84 -53.67 4.33
C ALA A 341 -33.34 -53.82 2.88
N ARG A 342 -32.12 -53.35 2.58
CA ARG A 342 -31.55 -53.49 1.24
C ARG A 342 -30.95 -54.86 0.98
N VAL A 343 -30.33 -55.46 1.99
CA VAL A 343 -29.89 -56.85 1.91
C VAL A 343 -31.10 -57.75 1.64
N GLU A 344 -32.22 -57.51 2.33
CA GLU A 344 -33.46 -58.25 2.09
C GLU A 344 -34.06 -57.94 0.71
N ASN A 345 -34.12 -56.68 0.27
CA ASN A 345 -34.63 -56.34 -1.06
C ASN A 345 -33.78 -56.93 -2.20
N ALA A 346 -32.45 -56.91 -2.07
CA ALA A 346 -31.54 -57.52 -3.03
C ALA A 346 -31.68 -59.05 -3.02
N LEU A 347 -31.87 -59.65 -1.85
CA LEU A 347 -32.15 -61.07 -1.71
C LEU A 347 -33.48 -61.45 -2.37
N ASP A 348 -34.54 -60.67 -2.16
CA ASP A 348 -35.85 -60.90 -2.77
C ASP A 348 -35.78 -60.78 -4.30
N ARG A 349 -35.00 -59.83 -4.83
CA ARG A 349 -34.72 -59.74 -6.27
C ARG A 349 -33.99 -60.97 -6.80
N LEU A 350 -32.94 -61.43 -6.13
CA LEU A 350 -32.21 -62.64 -6.55
C LEU A 350 -33.11 -63.89 -6.53
N ILE A 351 -34.01 -64.00 -5.54
CA ILE A 351 -35.00 -65.08 -5.46
C ILE A 351 -35.97 -65.02 -6.66
N LEU A 352 -36.48 -63.82 -6.97
CA LEU A 352 -37.37 -63.60 -8.11
C LEU A 352 -36.68 -63.86 -9.47
N GLU A 353 -35.42 -63.43 -9.63
CA GLU A 353 -34.61 -63.64 -10.83
C GLU A 353 -34.32 -65.12 -11.08
N GLN A 354 -34.29 -65.93 -10.02
CA GLN A 354 -34.18 -67.39 -10.10
C GLN A 354 -35.55 -68.08 -10.36
N GLY A 355 -36.62 -67.31 -10.58
CA GLY A 355 -37.97 -67.82 -10.85
C GLY A 355 -38.69 -68.37 -9.62
N LEU A 356 -38.19 -68.11 -8.41
CA LEU A 356 -38.79 -68.57 -7.17
C LEU A 356 -39.75 -67.52 -6.60
N GLN A 357 -40.86 -67.99 -5.99
CA GLN A 357 -41.75 -67.09 -5.26
C GLN A 357 -41.13 -66.68 -3.91
N ILE A 358 -41.32 -65.43 -3.50
CA ILE A 358 -40.82 -64.89 -2.21
C ILE A 358 -41.38 -65.69 -1.02
N SER A 359 -42.59 -66.25 -1.13
CA SER A 359 -43.19 -67.16 -0.14
C SER A 359 -42.34 -68.41 0.14
N ASN A 360 -41.47 -68.82 -0.79
CA ASN A 360 -40.58 -69.97 -0.63
C ASN A 360 -39.28 -69.65 0.12
N LYS A 361 -39.09 -68.41 0.60
CA LYS A 361 -37.88 -67.97 1.30
C LYS A 361 -37.52 -68.91 2.46
N HIS A 362 -38.50 -69.43 3.20
CA HIS A 362 -38.28 -70.35 4.34
C HIS A 362 -37.72 -71.73 3.94
N ASN A 363 -37.78 -72.11 2.66
CA ASN A 363 -37.29 -73.40 2.16
C ASN A 363 -35.86 -73.33 1.60
N ILE A 364 -35.24 -72.14 1.56
CA ILE A 364 -33.89 -71.96 1.02
C ILE A 364 -32.87 -72.25 2.13
N ARG A 365 -32.20 -73.41 2.05
CA ARG A 365 -31.19 -73.86 3.04
C ARG A 365 -30.02 -72.88 3.27
N ASN A 366 -29.77 -71.96 2.34
CA ASN A 366 -28.57 -71.10 2.33
C ASN A 366 -28.86 -69.59 2.46
N LEU A 367 -30.02 -69.18 2.99
CA LEU A 367 -30.36 -67.74 3.11
C LEU A 367 -29.34 -66.93 3.92
N ALA A 368 -28.81 -67.50 5.01
CA ALA A 368 -27.81 -66.81 5.82
C ALA A 368 -26.54 -66.52 5.00
N THR A 369 -26.07 -67.49 4.24
CA THR A 369 -24.90 -67.35 3.35
C THR A 369 -25.16 -66.32 2.24
N ALA A 370 -26.35 -66.33 1.64
CA ALA A 370 -26.73 -65.35 0.62
C ALA A 370 -26.77 -63.91 1.18
N ARG A 371 -27.30 -63.72 2.40
CA ARG A 371 -27.29 -62.42 3.09
C ARG A 371 -25.88 -61.90 3.35
N ILE A 372 -25.00 -62.78 3.83
CA ILE A 372 -23.58 -62.43 4.07
C ILE A 372 -22.95 -61.97 2.76
N TYR A 373 -23.08 -62.76 1.69
CA TYR A 373 -22.53 -62.42 0.39
C TYR A 373 -23.06 -61.09 -0.16
N ILE A 374 -24.37 -60.86 -0.10
CA ILE A 374 -24.98 -59.59 -0.55
C ILE A 374 -24.45 -58.42 0.30
N ARG A 375 -24.34 -58.60 1.61
CA ARG A 375 -23.79 -57.58 2.51
C ARG A 375 -22.35 -57.25 2.17
N GLU A 376 -21.52 -58.25 1.86
CA GLU A 376 -20.14 -58.06 1.41
C GLU A 376 -20.07 -57.28 0.09
N GLN A 377 -20.89 -57.64 -0.90
CA GLN A 377 -20.93 -56.92 -2.19
C GLN A 377 -21.38 -55.47 -2.02
N LEU A 378 -22.43 -55.22 -1.22
CA LEU A 378 -22.90 -53.87 -0.93
C LEU A 378 -21.83 -53.06 -0.17
N THR A 379 -21.10 -53.69 0.75
CA THR A 379 -19.99 -53.04 1.48
C THR A 379 -18.86 -52.65 0.53
N LYS A 380 -18.50 -53.54 -0.40
CA LYS A 380 -17.50 -53.26 -1.43
C LYS A 380 -17.90 -52.06 -2.29
N ILE A 381 -19.13 -52.06 -2.83
CA ILE A 381 -19.65 -50.95 -3.64
C ILE A 381 -19.67 -49.64 -2.84
N GLN A 382 -20.03 -49.71 -1.55
CA GLN A 382 -20.04 -48.54 -0.66
C GLN A 382 -18.64 -47.95 -0.50
N ASN A 383 -17.64 -48.80 -0.25
CA ASN A 383 -16.25 -48.38 -0.10
C ASN A 383 -15.66 -47.83 -1.41
N ASP A 384 -15.96 -48.45 -2.55
CA ASP A 384 -15.52 -47.98 -3.87
C ASP A 384 -16.06 -46.57 -4.15
N LYS A 385 -17.34 -46.31 -3.82
CA LYS A 385 -17.93 -44.96 -3.92
C LYS A 385 -17.30 -43.95 -2.97
N ILE A 386 -17.02 -44.33 -1.73
CA ILE A 386 -16.33 -43.43 -0.78
C ILE A 386 -14.97 -43.02 -1.33
N LYS A 387 -14.23 -43.96 -1.93
CA LYS A 387 -12.93 -43.70 -2.55
C LYS A 387 -13.03 -42.74 -3.74
N GLU A 388 -13.99 -42.97 -4.63
CA GLU A 388 -14.26 -42.06 -5.77
C GLU A 388 -14.53 -40.63 -5.30
N ILE A 389 -15.34 -40.46 -4.25
CA ILE A 389 -15.64 -39.15 -3.65
C ILE A 389 -14.38 -38.53 -3.04
N ALA A 390 -13.57 -39.31 -2.33
CA ALA A 390 -12.30 -38.83 -1.76
C ALA A 390 -11.35 -38.32 -2.85
N GLU A 391 -11.25 -39.02 -3.99
CA GLU A 391 -10.44 -38.64 -5.14
C GLU A 391 -10.96 -37.35 -5.81
N ALA A 392 -12.28 -37.21 -5.93
CA ALA A 392 -12.90 -35.99 -6.45
C ALA A 392 -12.64 -34.77 -5.55
N ILE A 393 -12.79 -34.93 -4.22
CA ILE A 393 -12.47 -33.87 -3.23
C ILE A 393 -10.97 -33.55 -3.26
N SER A 394 -10.12 -34.58 -3.29
CA SER A 394 -8.66 -34.43 -3.40
C SER A 394 -8.26 -33.60 -4.62
N THR A 395 -8.87 -33.88 -5.78
CA THR A 395 -8.64 -33.14 -7.03
C THR A 395 -9.16 -31.71 -6.94
N ALA A 396 -10.38 -31.52 -6.43
CA ALA A 396 -11.02 -30.20 -6.36
C ALA A 396 -10.30 -29.23 -5.42
N PHE A 397 -9.67 -29.73 -4.35
CA PHE A 397 -9.00 -28.91 -3.34
C PHE A 397 -7.48 -29.05 -3.34
N ASN A 398 -6.91 -29.80 -4.29
CA ASN A 398 -5.48 -30.07 -4.38
C ASN A 398 -4.87 -30.56 -3.05
N ILE A 399 -5.54 -31.53 -2.42
CA ILE A 399 -5.12 -32.16 -1.17
C ILE A 399 -4.82 -33.64 -1.38
N SER A 400 -4.00 -34.24 -0.52
CA SER A 400 -3.78 -35.69 -0.55
C SER A 400 -5.08 -36.45 -0.30
N VAL A 401 -5.38 -37.47 -1.10
CA VAL A 401 -6.54 -38.36 -0.87
C VAL A 401 -6.51 -39.01 0.52
N HIS A 402 -5.31 -39.21 1.08
CA HIS A 402 -5.12 -39.77 2.43
C HIS A 402 -5.41 -38.78 3.57
N ALA A 403 -5.57 -37.49 3.26
CA ALA A 403 -5.95 -36.47 4.24
C ALA A 403 -7.46 -36.47 4.52
N ILE A 404 -8.25 -37.21 3.74
CA ILE A 404 -9.71 -37.30 3.87
C ILE A 404 -10.05 -38.70 4.39
N SER A 405 -10.65 -38.79 5.57
CA SER A 405 -11.03 -40.07 6.16
C SER A 405 -12.29 -40.61 5.50
N SER A 406 -12.29 -41.91 5.21
CA SER A 406 -13.47 -42.62 4.71
C SER A 406 -14.65 -42.51 5.69
N THR A 407 -14.35 -42.36 6.98
CA THR A 407 -15.35 -42.20 8.05
C THR A 407 -16.03 -40.85 8.00
N ALA A 408 -15.30 -39.76 7.74
CA ALA A 408 -15.88 -38.43 7.58
C ALA A 408 -16.78 -38.35 6.34
N ILE A 409 -16.36 -38.97 5.22
CA ILE A 409 -17.19 -39.08 4.02
C ILE A 409 -18.45 -39.90 4.31
N ASP A 410 -18.33 -41.08 4.93
CA ASP A 410 -19.50 -41.91 5.27
C ASP A 410 -20.45 -41.19 6.23
N ALA A 411 -19.94 -40.47 7.23
CA ALA A 411 -20.75 -39.67 8.14
C ALA A 411 -21.49 -38.54 7.41
N PHE A 412 -20.81 -37.81 6.53
CA PHE A 412 -21.40 -36.77 5.69
C PHE A 412 -22.49 -37.31 4.75
N LEU A 413 -22.33 -38.53 4.24
CA LEU A 413 -23.32 -39.18 3.40
C LEU A 413 -24.52 -39.73 4.19
N ARG A 414 -24.33 -40.10 5.45
CA ARG A 414 -25.40 -40.62 6.33
C ARG A 414 -26.25 -39.52 6.96
N ASN A 415 -25.64 -38.39 7.30
CA ASN A 415 -26.26 -37.36 8.13
C ASN A 415 -26.23 -36.01 7.42
N THR A 416 -27.38 -35.35 7.36
CA THR A 416 -27.50 -33.95 6.92
C THR A 416 -27.25 -32.96 8.06
N ASN A 417 -26.74 -33.42 9.21
CA ASN A 417 -26.50 -32.53 10.35
C ASN A 417 -25.19 -31.75 10.16
N ALA A 418 -25.15 -30.56 10.76
CA ALA A 418 -24.01 -29.65 10.66
C ALA A 418 -22.71 -30.28 11.20
N ASP A 419 -22.79 -31.21 12.16
CA ASP A 419 -21.61 -31.82 12.78
C ASP A 419 -20.82 -32.71 11.83
N ALA A 420 -21.50 -33.53 11.02
CA ALA A 420 -20.84 -34.40 10.04
C ALA A 420 -20.25 -33.60 8.86
N GLU A 421 -20.94 -32.53 8.46
CA GLU A 421 -20.44 -31.58 7.48
C GLU A 421 -19.19 -30.85 7.99
N ASN A 422 -19.23 -30.34 9.23
CA ASN A 422 -18.08 -29.69 9.86
C ASN A 422 -16.89 -30.63 10.04
N ALA A 423 -17.10 -31.91 10.34
CA ALA A 423 -16.02 -32.89 10.46
C ALA A 423 -15.28 -33.09 9.13
N LEU A 424 -16.02 -33.31 8.03
CA LEU A 424 -15.42 -33.45 6.69
C LEU A 424 -14.73 -32.16 6.25
N LEU A 425 -15.32 -31.00 6.54
CA LEU A 425 -14.74 -29.70 6.23
C LEU A 425 -13.42 -29.46 6.98
N ASN A 426 -13.35 -29.82 8.26
CA ASN A 426 -12.14 -29.69 9.05
C ASN A 426 -10.99 -30.56 8.50
N GLU A 427 -11.29 -31.75 7.99
CA GLU A 427 -10.29 -32.61 7.34
C GLU A 427 -9.80 -32.00 6.02
N ILE A 428 -10.69 -31.44 5.19
CA ILE A 428 -10.32 -30.74 3.95
C ILE A 428 -9.41 -29.54 4.26
N VAL A 429 -9.80 -28.70 5.22
CA VAL A 429 -9.02 -27.52 5.64
C VAL A 429 -7.65 -27.93 6.18
N SER A 430 -7.60 -28.99 7.00
CA SER A 430 -6.35 -29.53 7.54
C SER A 430 -5.45 -30.07 6.43
N GLY A 431 -6.03 -30.77 5.44
CA GLY A 431 -5.33 -31.25 4.26
C GLY A 431 -4.74 -30.12 3.40
N CYS A 432 -5.49 -29.02 3.20
CA CYS A 432 -5.01 -27.85 2.48
C CYS A 432 -3.86 -27.15 3.21
N SER A 433 -3.93 -27.08 4.55
CA SER A 433 -2.87 -26.46 5.34
C SER A 433 -1.53 -27.22 5.20
N LEU A 434 -1.57 -28.55 5.10
CA LEU A 434 -0.38 -29.39 4.96
C LEU A 434 0.23 -29.36 3.55
N SER A 435 -0.59 -29.19 2.50
CA SER A 435 -0.09 -29.06 1.13
C SER A 435 0.52 -27.69 0.85
N CYS A 436 0.12 -26.64 1.57
CA CYS A 436 0.72 -25.30 1.49
C CYS A 436 2.12 -25.20 2.11
N PHE A 437 2.58 -26.21 2.86
CA PHE A 437 3.90 -26.26 3.50
C PHE A 437 4.89 -27.24 2.83
N ARG A 438 4.49 -27.88 1.72
CA ARG A 438 5.38 -28.67 0.85
C ARG A 438 5.64 -27.92 -0.43
#